data_AF-A0AAV4RR44-F1
#
_entry.id   AF-A0AAV4RR44-F1
#
_cell.length_a   1.000
_cell.length_b   1.000
_cell.length_c   1.000
_cell.angle_alpha   90.00
_cell.angle_beta   90.00
_cell.angle_gamma   90.00
#
_symmetry.space_group_name_H-M   'P 1'
#
loop_
_entity.id
_entity.type
_entity.pdbx_description
1 polymer ?
#
loop_
_entity_poly.entity_id
_entity_poly.type
_entity_poly.pdbx_seq_one_letter_code
_entity_poly.pdbx_strand_id
1 'polypeptide(L)'
;MFTQSVINYTRCTLDYARPIRVCTQCGVAHLIFEGAYENLIKHQEDCESFLGSFQMEIFDMMYKRGKEMWNTLNCQNCYDYPLETVRFLKASGIFLDCIRIPETVEIISMRSLCKRCPTEFKNMSSMYKRFVHWKKSSVGAICMDIVDRMNYTHSVQPVQLCRSLRGQPGVLELPDRSGHPRLHPPRLPHEQVHPPPGPHQVHSLFHSFLQVANWLLASPKELPEALNR
;
A
#
# COMPACT_ATOMS: atom_id res chain seq x y z
N MET A 1 -22.69 -0.75 13.58
CA MET A 1 -21.78 0.36 13.18
C MET A 1 -20.42 -0.16 12.72
N PHE A 2 -19.75 -1.01 13.50
CA PHE A 2 -18.44 -1.59 13.16
C PHE A 2 -18.43 -2.40 11.84
N THR A 3 -19.44 -3.23 11.57
CA THR A 3 -19.51 -3.99 10.30
C THR A 3 -19.45 -3.09 9.06
N GLN A 4 -20.12 -1.94 9.09
CA GLN A 4 -20.11 -1.00 7.96
C GLN A 4 -18.74 -0.33 7.80
N SER A 5 -18.05 0.00 8.91
CA SER A 5 -16.71 0.58 8.85
C SER A 5 -15.68 -0.43 8.34
N VAL A 6 -15.81 -1.72 8.70
CA VAL A 6 -15.00 -2.81 8.12
C VAL A 6 -15.20 -2.87 6.60
N ILE A 7 -16.44 -2.94 6.12
CA ILE A 7 -16.75 -2.99 4.67
C ILE A 7 -16.15 -1.79 3.94
N ASN A 8 -16.32 -0.59 4.48
CA ASN A 8 -15.82 0.64 3.86
C ASN A 8 -14.29 0.67 3.82
N TYR A 9 -13.62 0.29 4.91
CA TYR A 9 -12.17 0.23 4.97
C TYR A 9 -11.61 -0.83 4.01
N THR A 10 -12.17 -2.04 4.02
CA THR A 10 -11.79 -3.12 3.09
C THR A 10 -11.97 -2.69 1.64
N ARG A 11 -13.13 -2.13 1.27
CA ARG A 11 -13.38 -1.64 -0.09
C ARG A 11 -12.33 -0.61 -0.51
N CYS A 12 -12.08 0.39 0.33
CA CYS A 12 -11.06 1.40 0.04
C CYS A 12 -9.68 0.75 -0.18
N THR A 13 -9.27 -0.18 0.69
CA THR A 13 -7.96 -0.82 0.58
C THR A 13 -7.81 -1.62 -0.71
N LEU A 14 -8.88 -2.25 -1.19
CA LEU A 14 -8.91 -2.96 -2.46
C LEU A 14 -8.83 -1.99 -3.65
N ASP A 15 -9.61 -0.91 -3.64
CA ASP A 15 -9.64 0.09 -4.71
C ASP A 15 -8.26 0.77 -4.91
N TYR A 16 -7.49 0.88 -3.83
CA TYR A 16 -6.18 1.53 -3.82
C TYR A 16 -5.00 0.56 -3.64
N ALA A 17 -5.20 -0.74 -3.89
CA ALA A 17 -4.14 -1.74 -3.83
C ALA A 17 -3.16 -1.65 -5.02
N ARG A 18 -3.59 -1.13 -6.17
CA ARG A 18 -2.75 -1.02 -7.38
C ARG A 18 -3.06 0.23 -8.22
N PRO A 19 -2.09 1.15 -8.42
CA PRO A 19 -0.85 1.28 -7.63
C PRO A 19 -1.17 1.52 -6.14
N ILE A 20 -0.25 1.14 -5.24
CA ILE A 20 -0.51 1.20 -3.80
C ILE A 20 -0.67 2.66 -3.38
N ARG A 21 -1.88 3.02 -2.93
CA ARG A 21 -2.27 4.33 -2.41
C ARG A 21 -3.12 4.23 -1.15
N VAL A 22 -3.06 3.08 -0.47
CA VAL A 22 -3.93 2.75 0.66
C VAL A 22 -3.74 3.75 1.80
N CYS A 23 -2.51 4.15 2.11
CA CYS A 23 -2.26 4.98 3.28
C CYS A 23 -2.86 6.38 3.11
N THR A 24 -2.69 7.00 1.94
CA THR A 24 -3.16 8.37 1.68
C THR A 24 -4.62 8.44 1.26
N GLN A 25 -5.19 7.38 0.67
CA GLN A 25 -6.58 7.37 0.22
C GLN A 25 -7.55 6.78 1.24
N CYS A 26 -7.09 5.87 2.11
CA CYS A 26 -7.95 5.17 3.07
C CYS A 26 -7.78 5.63 4.51
N GLY A 27 -7.04 6.69 4.80
CA GLY A 27 -6.82 7.16 6.17
C GLY A 27 -8.10 7.51 6.91
N VAL A 28 -9.05 8.19 6.27
CA VAL A 28 -10.35 8.50 6.89
C VAL A 28 -11.14 7.22 7.18
N ALA A 29 -11.17 6.28 6.22
CA ALA A 29 -11.86 5.00 6.42
C ALA A 29 -11.21 4.18 7.54
N HIS A 30 -9.88 4.21 7.67
CA HIS A 30 -9.15 3.59 8.77
C HIS A 30 -9.51 4.22 10.12
N LEU A 31 -9.47 5.54 10.25
CA LEU A 31 -9.82 6.25 11.49
C LEU A 31 -11.25 5.93 11.96
N ILE A 32 -12.21 5.89 11.02
CA ILE A 32 -13.61 5.52 11.33
C ILE A 32 -13.69 4.04 11.77
N PHE A 33 -12.93 3.15 11.12
CA PHE A 33 -12.85 1.75 11.48
C PHE A 33 -12.29 1.54 12.91
N GLU A 34 -11.22 2.25 13.28
CA GLU A 34 -10.65 2.20 14.62
C GLU A 34 -11.65 2.70 15.67
N GLY A 35 -12.19 3.91 15.46
CA GLY A 35 -13.14 4.49 16.40
C GLY A 35 -14.43 3.68 16.54
N ALA A 36 -14.90 3.02 15.48
CA ALA A 36 -16.07 2.14 15.55
C ALA A 36 -15.81 0.87 16.36
N TYR A 37 -14.58 0.32 16.33
CA TYR A 37 -14.20 -0.81 17.17
C TYR A 37 -14.02 -0.39 18.63
N GLU A 38 -13.33 0.72 18.89
CA GLU A 38 -13.18 1.27 20.25
C GLU A 38 -14.54 1.51 20.90
N ASN A 39 -15.50 2.06 20.14
CA ASN A 39 -16.86 2.27 20.62
C ASN A 39 -17.61 0.96 20.88
N LEU A 40 -17.37 -0.08 20.07
CA LEU A 40 -17.95 -1.41 20.26
C LEU A 40 -17.46 -2.05 21.57
N ILE A 41 -16.14 -2.02 21.82
CA ILE A 41 -15.55 -2.58 23.04
C ILE A 41 -15.98 -1.79 24.28
N LYS A 42 -16.07 -0.46 24.18
CA LYS A 42 -16.50 0.38 25.31
C LYS A 42 -17.93 0.07 25.80
N HIS A 43 -18.81 -0.38 24.91
CA HIS A 43 -20.20 -0.72 25.24
C HIS A 43 -20.44 -2.23 25.18
N GLN A 44 -19.38 -3.02 25.32
CA GLN A 44 -19.47 -4.48 25.26
C GLN A 44 -20.38 -5.03 26.36
N GLU A 45 -20.24 -4.55 27.60
CA GLU A 45 -21.03 -4.98 28.76
C GLU A 45 -22.54 -4.76 28.54
N ASP A 46 -22.91 -3.64 27.91
CA ASP A 46 -24.30 -3.33 27.55
C ASP A 46 -24.84 -4.26 26.44
N CYS A 47 -23.94 -4.84 25.66
CA CYS A 47 -24.22 -5.67 24.49
C CYS A 47 -23.98 -7.17 24.74
N GLU A 48 -23.48 -7.60 25.91
CA GLU A 48 -23.16 -9.01 26.20
C GLU A 48 -24.37 -9.94 26.07
N SER A 49 -25.58 -9.42 26.35
CA SER A 49 -26.83 -10.17 26.15
C SER A 49 -27.17 -10.39 24.67
N PHE A 50 -26.65 -9.56 23.77
CA PHE A 50 -26.92 -9.60 22.33
C PHE A 50 -25.75 -10.16 21.50
N LEU A 51 -24.51 -9.98 21.96
CA LEU A 51 -23.30 -10.44 21.31
C LEU A 51 -22.74 -11.65 22.06
N GLY A 52 -22.99 -12.84 21.51
CA GLY A 52 -22.35 -14.05 22.01
C GLY A 52 -20.82 -13.98 21.88
N SER A 53 -20.09 -14.74 22.72
CA SER A 53 -18.62 -14.78 22.73
C SER A 53 -17.98 -14.98 21.34
N PHE A 54 -18.60 -15.82 20.51
CA PHE A 54 -18.15 -16.08 19.15
C PHE A 54 -18.27 -14.87 18.20
N GLN A 55 -19.30 -14.03 18.36
CA GLN A 55 -19.46 -12.83 17.55
C GLN A 55 -18.39 -11.78 17.91
N MET A 56 -18.05 -11.67 19.19
CA MET A 56 -16.97 -10.79 19.65
C MET A 56 -15.61 -11.24 19.10
N GLU A 57 -15.34 -12.56 19.08
CA GLU A 57 -14.10 -13.09 18.51
C GLU A 57 -13.94 -12.75 17.02
N ILE A 58 -15.04 -12.80 16.24
CA ILE A 58 -15.03 -12.39 14.84
C ILE A 58 -14.69 -10.90 14.71
N PHE A 59 -15.27 -10.04 15.54
CA PHE A 59 -15.00 -8.60 15.50
C PHE A 59 -13.53 -8.29 15.86
N ASP A 60 -13.00 -8.94 16.88
CA ASP A 60 -11.60 -8.83 17.28
C ASP A 60 -10.65 -9.27 16.16
N MET A 61 -10.96 -10.38 15.50
CA MET A 61 -10.19 -10.86 14.36
C MET A 61 -10.19 -9.83 13.23
N MET A 62 -11.35 -9.30 12.86
CA MET A 62 -11.46 -8.29 11.80
C MET A 62 -10.69 -7.01 12.16
N TYR A 63 -10.80 -6.56 13.41
CA TYR A 63 -10.05 -5.42 13.91
C TYR A 63 -8.53 -5.63 13.79
N LYS A 64 -8.04 -6.75 14.35
CA LYS A 64 -6.61 -7.13 14.32
C LYS A 64 -6.07 -7.16 12.90
N ARG A 65 -6.79 -7.78 11.95
CA ARG A 65 -6.37 -7.82 10.54
C ARG A 65 -6.34 -6.45 9.89
N GLY A 66 -7.34 -5.62 10.13
CA GLY A 66 -7.37 -4.24 9.60
C GLY A 66 -6.23 -3.38 10.15
N LYS A 67 -5.90 -3.52 11.44
CA LYS A 67 -4.80 -2.81 12.10
C LYS A 67 -3.42 -3.33 11.66
N GLU A 68 -3.27 -4.65 11.55
CA GLU A 68 -2.05 -5.30 11.03
C GLU A 68 -1.71 -4.80 9.63
N MET A 69 -2.71 -4.68 8.75
CA MET A 69 -2.55 -4.12 7.41
C MET A 69 -2.03 -2.68 7.45
N TRP A 70 -2.63 -1.80 8.26
CA TRP A 70 -2.18 -0.41 8.41
C TRP A 70 -0.72 -0.31 8.88
N ASN A 71 -0.36 -1.13 9.87
CA ASN A 71 0.99 -1.19 10.43
C ASN A 71 2.01 -1.73 9.44
N THR A 72 1.67 -2.81 8.72
CA THR A 72 2.54 -3.44 7.70
C THR A 72 2.86 -2.46 6.58
N LEU A 73 1.88 -1.68 6.15
CA LEU A 73 2.05 -0.64 5.13
C LEU A 73 2.72 0.63 5.68
N ASN A 74 3.04 0.67 6.98
CA ASN A 74 3.69 1.79 7.64
C ASN A 74 2.91 3.10 7.45
N CYS A 75 1.57 3.02 7.37
CA CYS A 75 0.74 4.12 6.94
C CYS A 75 0.80 5.33 7.88
N GLN A 76 1.01 5.11 9.18
CA GLN A 76 1.22 6.19 10.14
C GLN A 76 2.33 7.16 9.72
N ASN A 77 3.39 6.67 9.09
CA ASN A 77 4.51 7.51 8.63
C ASN A 77 4.12 8.49 7.51
N CYS A 78 3.04 8.23 6.77
CA CYS A 78 2.51 9.20 5.82
C CYS A 78 1.90 10.42 6.54
N TYR A 79 1.39 10.22 7.76
CA TYR A 79 0.71 11.22 8.58
C TYR A 79 1.63 11.91 9.59
N ASP A 80 2.71 11.24 10.02
CA ASP A 80 3.73 11.85 10.89
C ASP A 80 4.52 12.95 10.15
N TYR A 81 4.65 12.83 8.82
CA TYR A 81 5.33 13.78 7.95
C TYR A 81 4.43 14.21 6.77
N PRO A 82 3.27 14.85 7.05
CA PRO A 82 2.23 15.03 6.04
C PRO A 82 2.67 16.01 4.94
N LEU A 83 3.43 17.05 5.30
CA LEU A 83 3.95 18.02 4.34
C LEU A 83 4.94 17.40 3.36
N GLU A 84 5.85 16.55 3.84
CA GLU A 84 6.82 15.88 2.98
C GLU A 84 6.20 14.78 2.15
N THR A 85 5.22 14.04 2.70
CA THR A 85 4.43 13.07 1.95
C THR A 85 3.75 13.75 0.77
N VAL A 86 3.03 14.85 1.00
CA VAL A 86 2.36 15.63 -0.06
C VAL A 86 3.37 16.18 -1.07
N ARG A 87 4.48 16.76 -0.62
CA ARG A 87 5.53 17.29 -1.51
C ARG A 87 6.13 16.20 -2.40
N PHE A 88 6.43 15.03 -1.84
CA PHE A 88 6.96 13.91 -2.61
C PHE A 88 5.94 13.39 -3.63
N LEU A 89 4.69 13.17 -3.22
CA LEU A 89 3.66 12.69 -4.13
C LEU A 89 3.41 13.68 -5.27
N LYS A 90 3.39 14.99 -4.98
CA LYS A 90 3.31 16.03 -6.01
C LYS A 90 4.52 16.02 -6.96
N ALA A 91 5.74 15.99 -6.42
CA ALA A 91 6.96 15.93 -7.23
C ALA A 91 6.99 14.67 -8.11
N SER A 92 6.51 13.55 -7.59
CA SER A 92 6.40 12.30 -8.34
C SER A 92 5.38 12.40 -9.49
N GLY A 93 4.25 13.07 -9.27
CA GLY A 93 3.26 13.34 -10.32
C GLY A 93 3.87 14.18 -11.45
N ILE A 94 4.53 15.29 -11.10
CA ILE A 94 5.22 16.17 -12.07
C ILE A 94 6.25 15.38 -12.88
N PHE A 95 7.03 14.52 -12.23
CA PHE A 95 8.00 13.67 -12.93
C PHE A 95 7.34 12.67 -13.88
N LEU A 96 6.29 11.97 -13.43
CA LEU A 96 5.54 11.02 -14.24
C LEU A 96 4.88 11.70 -15.44
N ASP A 97 4.35 12.91 -15.27
CA ASP A 97 3.79 13.72 -16.35
C ASP A 97 4.88 14.12 -17.37
N CYS A 98 6.08 14.47 -16.90
CA CYS A 98 7.19 14.83 -17.77
C CYS A 98 7.64 13.68 -18.69
N ILE A 99 7.67 12.45 -18.16
CA ILE A 99 8.04 11.26 -18.94
C ILE A 99 6.89 10.65 -19.74
N ARG A 100 5.68 11.20 -19.61
CA ARG A 100 4.51 10.75 -20.39
C ARG A 100 4.69 11.18 -21.84
N ILE A 101 4.86 10.20 -22.73
CA ILE A 101 4.94 10.45 -24.18
C ILE A 101 3.49 10.57 -24.69
N PRO A 102 3.10 11.66 -25.38
CA PRO A 102 1.83 11.70 -26.07
C PRO A 102 1.85 10.68 -27.22
N GLU A 103 0.77 9.91 -27.38
CA GLU A 103 0.62 8.90 -28.45
C GLU A 103 0.84 9.47 -29.86
N THR A 104 0.73 10.79 -30.03
CA THR A 104 0.77 11.49 -31.31
C THR A 104 2.14 12.03 -31.72
N VAL A 105 3.18 11.91 -30.88
CA VAL A 105 4.53 12.38 -31.23
C VAL A 105 5.41 11.20 -31.58
N GLU A 106 5.33 10.79 -32.85
CA GLU A 106 6.32 9.90 -33.43
C GLU A 106 7.72 10.51 -33.24
N ILE A 107 8.61 9.72 -32.64
CA ILE A 107 10.06 9.98 -32.54
C ILE A 107 10.49 11.05 -31.52
N ILE A 108 9.85 11.16 -30.35
CA ILE A 108 10.63 11.57 -29.17
C ILE A 108 11.56 10.40 -28.83
N SER A 109 12.82 10.46 -29.29
CA SER A 109 13.80 9.44 -28.93
C SER A 109 13.85 9.33 -27.40
N MET A 110 13.83 8.12 -26.86
CA MET A 110 13.87 7.94 -25.40
C MET A 110 15.10 8.61 -24.75
N ARG A 111 16.19 8.81 -25.51
CA ARG A 111 17.37 9.60 -25.12
C ARG A 111 17.05 11.07 -24.84
N SER A 112 16.09 11.67 -25.54
CA SER A 112 15.64 13.05 -25.32
C SER A 112 14.81 13.21 -24.03
N LEU A 113 14.10 12.17 -23.58
CA LEU A 113 13.39 12.20 -22.28
C LEU A 113 14.37 12.29 -21.11
N CYS A 114 15.53 11.63 -21.20
CA CYS A 114 16.60 11.74 -20.21
C CYS A 114 17.18 13.16 -20.10
N LYS A 115 17.11 13.94 -21.18
CA LYS A 115 17.51 15.36 -21.21
C LYS A 115 16.39 16.30 -20.78
N ARG A 116 15.13 15.90 -20.96
CA ARG A 116 13.95 16.72 -20.69
C ARG A 116 13.54 16.75 -19.22
N CYS A 117 13.60 15.60 -18.53
CA CYS A 117 13.11 15.47 -17.16
C CYS A 117 14.19 15.34 -16.05
N PRO A 118 15.44 15.84 -16.21
CA PRO A 118 16.50 15.61 -15.24
C PRO A 118 16.21 16.29 -13.90
N THR A 119 15.63 17.49 -13.96
CA THR A 119 15.37 18.35 -12.80
C THR A 119 14.26 17.76 -11.94
N GLU A 120 13.17 17.33 -12.56
CA GLU A 120 11.99 16.73 -11.93
C GLU A 120 12.39 15.42 -11.24
N PHE A 121 13.15 14.57 -11.93
CA PHE A 121 13.65 13.33 -11.34
C PHE A 121 14.58 13.58 -10.15
N LYS A 122 15.54 14.51 -10.30
CA LYS A 122 16.49 14.85 -9.23
C LYS A 122 15.77 15.42 -8.01
N ASN A 123 14.78 16.30 -8.22
CA ASN A 123 13.96 16.86 -7.17
C ASN A 123 13.19 15.76 -6.41
N MET A 124 12.41 14.94 -7.12
CA MET A 124 11.67 13.82 -6.54
C MET A 124 12.60 12.86 -5.77
N SER A 125 13.73 12.48 -6.36
CA SER A 125 14.71 11.58 -5.75
C SER A 125 15.37 12.16 -4.49
N SER A 126 15.65 13.47 -4.50
CA SER A 126 16.16 14.19 -3.33
C SER A 126 15.13 14.17 -2.19
N MET A 127 13.85 14.37 -2.51
CA MET A 127 12.78 14.25 -1.52
C MET A 127 12.68 12.83 -0.94
N TYR A 128 12.75 11.79 -1.77
CA TYR A 128 12.75 10.39 -1.31
C TYR A 128 13.89 10.10 -0.34
N LYS A 129 15.10 10.60 -0.62
CA LYS A 129 16.28 10.43 0.24
C LYS A 129 16.08 11.00 1.66
N ARG A 130 15.24 12.03 1.83
CA ARG A 130 14.92 12.56 3.17
C ARG A 130 14.19 11.53 4.01
N PHE A 131 13.19 10.82 3.46
CA PHE A 131 12.53 9.73 4.16
C PHE A 131 13.51 8.63 4.57
N VAL A 132 14.44 8.26 3.67
CA VAL A 132 15.49 7.28 3.98
C VAL A 132 16.39 7.75 5.13
N HIS A 133 16.80 9.02 5.12
CA HIS A 133 17.63 9.59 6.18
C HIS A 133 16.89 9.59 7.52
N TRP A 134 15.63 10.01 7.53
CA TRP A 134 14.82 10.02 8.74
C TRP A 134 14.66 8.64 9.37
N LYS A 135 14.68 7.57 8.58
CA LYS A 135 14.69 6.19 9.09
C LYS A 135 16.01 5.75 9.68
N LYS A 136 17.15 6.32 9.27
CA LYS A 136 18.40 6.04 9.96
C LYS A 136 18.42 6.65 11.37
N SER A 137 17.68 7.75 11.56
CA SER A 137 17.57 8.44 12.84
C SER A 137 16.34 8.03 13.67
N SER A 138 15.42 7.22 13.13
CA SER A 138 14.19 6.78 13.81
C SER A 138 13.80 5.35 13.43
N VAL A 139 13.33 4.55 14.40
CA VAL A 139 12.99 3.13 14.21
C VAL A 139 11.64 2.97 13.49
N GLY A 140 11.57 3.26 12.19
CA GLY A 140 10.38 2.91 11.41
C GLY A 140 10.66 2.67 9.93
N ALA A 141 9.69 2.14 9.18
CA ALA A 141 9.78 1.97 7.72
C ALA A 141 9.02 3.06 6.95
N ILE A 142 9.45 3.33 5.71
CA ILE A 142 8.85 4.38 4.87
C ILE A 142 7.41 3.97 4.53
N CYS A 143 6.48 4.93 4.54
CA CYS A 143 5.09 4.68 4.15
C CYS A 143 5.00 4.01 2.77
N MET A 144 4.18 2.97 2.64
CA MET A 144 4.18 2.12 1.45
C MET A 144 3.76 2.87 0.18
N ASP A 145 2.86 3.86 0.27
CA ASP A 145 2.48 4.72 -0.86
C ASP A 145 3.71 5.43 -1.49
N ILE A 146 4.66 5.86 -0.65
CA ILE A 146 5.91 6.52 -1.08
C ILE A 146 6.86 5.50 -1.72
N VAL A 147 6.99 4.32 -1.10
CA VAL A 147 7.84 3.23 -1.58
C VAL A 147 7.37 2.71 -2.94
N ASP A 148 6.06 2.44 -3.07
CA ASP A 148 5.46 1.96 -4.32
C ASP A 148 5.63 2.98 -5.44
N ARG A 149 5.35 4.26 -5.16
CA ARG A 149 5.56 5.34 -6.13
C ARG A 149 7.01 5.42 -6.58
N MET A 150 7.98 5.36 -5.67
CA MET A 150 9.40 5.39 -6.03
C MET A 150 9.81 4.16 -6.84
N ASN A 151 9.33 2.97 -6.46
CA ASN A 151 9.58 1.73 -7.20
C ASN A 151 9.00 1.79 -8.62
N TYR A 152 7.78 2.29 -8.77
CA TYR A 152 7.17 2.52 -10.08
C TYR A 152 8.00 3.50 -10.92
N THR A 153 8.41 4.64 -10.37
CA THR A 153 9.26 5.60 -11.10
C THR A 153 10.63 5.02 -11.47
N HIS A 154 11.11 3.98 -10.79
CA HIS A 154 12.33 3.27 -11.15
C HIS A 154 12.11 2.16 -12.19
N SER A 155 10.89 1.64 -12.33
CA SER A 155 10.55 0.57 -13.26
C SER A 155 10.11 1.08 -14.63
N VAL A 156 9.67 2.33 -14.76
CA VAL A 156 9.30 2.93 -16.05
C VAL A 156 10.49 2.93 -17.03
N GLN A 157 10.21 2.49 -18.26
CA GLN A 157 11.22 2.26 -19.30
C GLN A 157 12.10 3.47 -19.62
N PRO A 158 11.59 4.73 -19.67
CA PRO A 158 12.45 5.89 -19.87
C PRO A 158 13.55 5.99 -18.81
N VAL A 159 13.24 5.74 -17.53
CA VAL A 159 14.22 5.80 -16.43
C VAL A 159 15.24 4.67 -16.52
N GLN A 160 14.80 3.46 -16.87
CA GLN A 160 15.71 2.33 -17.08
C GLN A 160 16.70 2.63 -18.21
N LEU A 161 16.22 3.21 -19.32
CA LEU A 161 17.09 3.61 -20.41
C LEU A 161 18.07 4.71 -19.99
N CYS A 162 17.63 5.75 -19.27
CA CYS A 162 18.53 6.79 -18.78
C CYS A 162 19.62 6.23 -17.86
N ARG A 163 19.34 5.15 -17.11
CA ARG A 163 20.37 4.45 -16.31
C ARG A 163 21.38 3.72 -17.20
N SER A 164 20.93 3.03 -18.24
CA SER A 164 21.80 2.32 -19.17
C SER A 164 22.67 3.25 -20.02
N LEU A 165 22.25 4.50 -20.19
CA LEU A 165 23.00 5.54 -20.90
C LEU A 165 24.01 6.32 -20.02
N ARG A 166 24.13 5.98 -18.72
CA ARG A 166 25.14 6.58 -17.82
C ARG A 166 26.55 6.38 -18.39
N GLY A 167 27.34 7.44 -18.48
CA GLY A 167 28.71 7.42 -19.02
C GLY A 167 28.83 7.95 -20.46
N GLN A 168 27.73 8.30 -21.13
CA GLN A 168 27.77 9.01 -22.40
C GLN A 168 27.75 10.53 -22.21
N PRO A 169 28.56 11.31 -22.96
CA PRO A 169 28.55 12.76 -22.84
C PRO A 169 27.15 13.33 -23.09
N GLY A 170 26.63 14.09 -22.12
CA GLY A 170 25.32 14.76 -22.19
C GLY A 170 24.10 13.93 -21.75
N VAL A 171 24.27 12.82 -21.01
CA VAL A 171 23.15 12.05 -20.43
C VAL A 171 23.23 12.01 -18.90
N LEU A 172 22.09 12.26 -18.26
CA LEU A 172 21.78 12.28 -16.82
C LEU A 172 22.76 11.50 -15.91
N GLU A 173 23.52 12.23 -15.08
CA GLU A 173 24.11 11.67 -13.86
C GLU A 173 23.01 11.46 -12.82
N LEU A 174 22.35 10.30 -12.90
CA LEU A 174 21.49 9.82 -11.83
C LEU A 174 22.38 9.47 -10.63
N PRO A 175 22.03 9.85 -9.39
CA PRO A 175 22.85 9.56 -8.22
C PRO A 175 23.14 8.06 -8.11
N ASP A 176 24.39 7.79 -7.72
CA ASP A 176 24.98 6.47 -7.66
C ASP A 176 24.23 5.56 -6.67
N ARG A 177 24.22 4.27 -7.00
CA ARG A 177 23.64 3.19 -6.20
C ARG A 177 24.66 2.59 -5.22
N SER A 178 25.76 3.28 -4.95
CA SER A 178 26.87 2.76 -4.17
C SER A 178 26.75 3.20 -2.70
N GLY A 179 26.51 2.21 -1.83
CA GLY A 179 26.69 2.35 -0.39
C GLY A 179 25.43 2.25 0.47
N HIS A 180 24.50 1.31 0.20
CA HIS A 180 23.75 0.67 1.30
C HIS A 180 23.14 -0.69 0.93
N PRO A 181 22.95 -1.58 1.93
CA PRO A 181 22.59 -2.97 1.71
C PRO A 181 21.24 -3.07 0.99
N ARG A 182 21.06 -4.15 0.23
CA ARG A 182 19.72 -4.61 -0.13
C ARG A 182 18.94 -4.75 1.17
N LEU A 183 18.01 -3.85 1.44
CA LEU A 183 16.94 -4.13 2.39
C LEU A 183 16.08 -5.20 1.71
N HIS A 184 16.45 -6.46 1.97
CA HIS A 184 15.48 -7.53 1.97
C HIS A 184 14.36 -7.13 2.94
N PRO A 185 13.10 -7.50 2.67
CA PRO A 185 12.06 -7.43 3.68
C PRO A 185 12.59 -8.07 4.99
N PRO A 186 12.28 -7.51 6.16
CA PRO A 186 12.83 -8.00 7.42
C PRO A 186 12.63 -9.52 7.52
N ARG A 187 13.73 -10.26 7.70
CA ARG A 187 13.65 -11.61 8.28
C ARG A 187 13.19 -11.39 9.72
N LEU A 188 12.03 -11.95 10.03
CA LEU A 188 11.56 -12.16 11.39
C LEU A 188 12.69 -12.83 12.21
N PRO A 189 12.85 -12.49 13.50
CA PRO A 189 13.79 -13.19 14.36
C PRO A 189 13.47 -14.68 14.36
N HIS A 190 14.52 -15.50 14.43
CA HIS A 190 14.46 -16.96 14.53
C HIS A 190 13.72 -17.35 15.83
N GLU A 191 12.40 -17.35 15.76
CA GLU A 191 11.55 -18.17 16.62
C GLU A 191 11.41 -19.53 15.94
N GLN A 192 11.42 -20.61 16.72
CA GLN A 192 11.46 -21.98 16.22
C GLN A 192 10.36 -22.21 15.16
N VAL A 193 10.79 -22.31 13.90
CA VAL A 193 9.91 -22.48 12.74
C VAL A 193 9.48 -23.93 12.67
N HIS A 194 8.23 -24.21 13.06
CA HIS A 194 7.49 -25.34 12.51
C HIS A 194 7.49 -25.23 10.98
N PRO A 195 7.61 -26.35 10.25
CA PRO A 195 7.73 -26.34 8.79
C PRO A 195 6.58 -25.54 8.16
N PRO A 196 6.88 -24.74 7.11
CA PRO A 196 5.86 -23.95 6.44
C PRO A 196 4.79 -24.90 5.89
N PRO A 197 3.50 -24.55 6.02
CA PRO A 197 2.48 -25.33 5.37
C PRO A 197 2.68 -25.27 3.86
N GLY A 198 2.55 -26.43 3.22
CA GLY A 198 2.86 -26.61 1.81
C GLY A 198 2.04 -25.69 0.89
N PRO A 199 2.39 -25.65 -0.41
CA PRO A 199 1.77 -24.78 -1.42
C PRO A 199 0.23 -24.92 -1.54
N HIS A 200 -0.38 -25.94 -0.94
CA HIS A 200 -1.82 -26.08 -0.81
C HIS A 200 -2.50 -25.09 0.18
N GLN A 201 -1.79 -24.54 1.18
CA GLN A 201 -2.39 -23.66 2.20
C GLN A 201 -2.43 -22.17 1.82
N VAL A 202 -1.44 -21.68 1.08
CA VAL A 202 -1.43 -20.29 0.57
C VAL A 202 -2.46 -20.13 -0.56
N HIS A 203 -2.64 -21.18 -1.37
CA HIS A 203 -3.74 -21.25 -2.33
C HIS A 203 -5.09 -21.26 -1.62
N SER A 204 -5.22 -21.98 -0.49
CA SER A 204 -6.45 -22.05 0.31
C SER A 204 -6.90 -20.67 0.83
N LEU A 205 -6.02 -19.86 1.41
CA LEU A 205 -6.39 -18.53 1.93
C LEU A 205 -6.83 -17.58 0.80
N PHE A 206 -6.11 -17.54 -0.32
CA PHE A 206 -6.51 -16.73 -1.47
C PHE A 206 -7.84 -17.23 -2.09
N HIS A 207 -8.07 -18.54 -2.09
CA HIS A 207 -9.31 -19.16 -2.56
C HIS A 207 -10.49 -18.89 -1.61
N SER A 208 -10.28 -18.92 -0.29
CA SER A 208 -11.29 -18.58 0.71
C SER A 208 -11.66 -17.10 0.67
N PHE A 209 -10.69 -16.19 0.47
CA PHE A 209 -10.96 -14.76 0.28
C PHE A 209 -11.70 -14.48 -1.03
N LEU A 210 -11.35 -15.15 -2.12
CA LEU A 210 -12.07 -15.05 -3.41
C LEU A 210 -13.46 -15.68 -3.34
N GLN A 211 -13.64 -16.77 -2.60
CA GLN A 211 -14.96 -17.40 -2.39
C GLN A 211 -15.89 -16.50 -1.59
N VAL A 212 -15.41 -15.86 -0.53
CA VAL A 212 -16.20 -14.90 0.27
C VAL A 212 -16.50 -13.63 -0.54
N ALA A 213 -15.54 -13.14 -1.33
CA ALA A 213 -15.75 -11.99 -2.21
C ALA A 213 -16.78 -12.29 -3.33
N ASN A 214 -16.71 -13.48 -3.95
CA ASN A 214 -17.70 -13.91 -4.93
C ASN A 214 -19.08 -14.17 -4.31
N TRP A 215 -19.13 -14.66 -3.07
CA TRP A 215 -20.39 -14.86 -2.34
C TRP A 215 -21.06 -13.53 -1.96
N LEU A 216 -20.28 -12.51 -1.59
CA LEU A 216 -20.79 -11.17 -1.27
C LEU A 216 -21.17 -10.34 -2.52
N LEU A 217 -20.61 -10.67 -3.69
CA LEU A 217 -20.94 -10.03 -4.97
C LEU A 217 -22.09 -10.73 -5.71
N ALA A 218 -22.51 -11.91 -5.27
CA ALA A 218 -23.75 -12.54 -5.72
C ALA A 218 -24.95 -11.80 -5.10
N SER A 219 -25.56 -10.92 -5.88
CA SER A 219 -26.78 -10.17 -5.53
C SER A 219 -27.96 -11.11 -5.25
N PRO A 220 -28.87 -10.79 -4.30
CA PRO A 220 -29.97 -11.67 -3.91
C PRO A 220 -31.11 -11.62 -4.93
N LYS A 221 -31.05 -12.51 -5.92
CA LYS A 221 -32.23 -13.00 -6.61
C LYS A 221 -32.18 -14.52 -6.51
N GLU A 222 -33.24 -15.09 -5.96
CA GLU A 222 -33.45 -16.52 -5.69
C GLU A 222 -33.00 -17.01 -4.31
N LEU A 223 -33.82 -16.70 -3.30
CA LEU A 223 -33.95 -17.52 -2.10
C LEU A 223 -35.19 -18.42 -2.30
N PRO A 224 -35.05 -19.75 -2.50
CA PRO A 224 -36.21 -20.64 -2.50
C PRO A 224 -36.72 -20.84 -1.07
N GLU A 225 -38.04 -20.91 -0.94
CA GLU A 225 -38.80 -21.29 0.25
C GLU A 225 -38.29 -22.63 0.83
N ALA A 226 -37.44 -22.57 1.85
CA ALA A 226 -37.07 -23.73 2.64
C ALA A 226 -36.74 -23.33 4.09
N LEU A 227 -37.72 -22.72 4.76
CA LEU A 227 -37.76 -22.59 6.22
C LEU A 227 -39.23 -22.58 6.66
N ASN A 228 -39.89 -23.69 6.38
CA ASN A 228 -41.12 -24.09 7.05
C ASN A 228 -41.16 -25.62 7.10
N ARG A 229 -40.33 -26.18 7.99
CA ARG A 229 -40.43 -27.52 8.57
C ARG A 229 -39.55 -27.60 9.80
#